data_AF-A0A7Z8KQ06-F1
#
_entry.id   AF-A0A7Z8KQ06-F1
#
_cell.length_a   1.000
_cell.length_b   1.000
_cell.length_c   1.000
_cell.angle_alpha   90.00
_cell.angle_beta   90.00
_cell.angle_gamma   90.00
#
_symmetry.space_group_name_H-M   'P 1'
#
loop_
_entity.id
_entity.type
_entity.pdbx_description
1 polymer ?
#
loop_
_entity_poly.entity_id
_entity_poly.type
_entity_poly.pdbx_seq_one_letter_code
_entity_poly.pdbx_strand_id
1 'polypeptide(L)'
;MKWVILTLVVLIIIPVTFHIGQLLWGIALLFFSFWITMLVDCLQKNETDFPAKGKNEKLIWSIVLIFLNIVGAFLYFVLVFTKYNEVTDL
;
A
#
# COMPACT_ATOMS: atom_id res chain seq x y z
N MET A 1 45.69 -9.22 19.14
CA MET A 1 45.22 -9.39 17.75
C MET A 1 43.79 -9.94 17.68
N LYS A 2 43.45 -11.01 18.39
CA LYS A 2 42.09 -11.62 18.41
C LYS A 2 40.93 -10.64 18.68
N TRP A 3 41.08 -9.75 19.67
CA TRP A 3 40.09 -8.73 20.01
C TRP A 3 39.92 -7.66 18.92
N VAL A 4 41.00 -7.28 18.22
CA VAL A 4 40.96 -6.30 17.12
C VAL A 4 40.19 -6.86 15.92
N ILE A 5 40.41 -8.14 15.62
CA ILE A 5 39.68 -8.85 14.55
C ILE A 5 38.18 -8.93 14.88
N LEU A 6 37.83 -9.20 16.13
CA LEU A 6 36.45 -9.30 16.57
C LEU A 6 35.71 -7.95 16.45
N THR A 7 36.37 -6.85 16.82
CA THR A 7 35.81 -5.49 16.66
C THR A 7 35.61 -5.12 15.19
N LEU A 8 36.57 -5.42 14.31
CA LEU A 8 36.45 -5.17 12.87
C LEU A 8 35.30 -5.96 12.23
N VAL A 9 35.14 -7.22 12.61
CA VAL A 9 34.07 -8.08 12.10
C VAL A 9 32.69 -7.54 12.49
N VAL A 10 32.50 -7.15 13.76
CA VAL A 10 31.22 -6.60 14.24
C VAL A 10 30.89 -5.28 13.54
N LEU A 11 31.88 -4.42 13.31
CA LEU A 11 31.71 -3.11 12.66
C LEU A 11 31.24 -3.24 11.21
N ILE A 12 31.61 -4.33 10.52
CA ILE A 12 31.19 -4.62 9.14
C ILE A 12 29.83 -5.33 9.11
N ILE A 13 29.55 -6.23 10.06
CA ILE A 13 28.30 -7.01 10.06
C ILE A 13 27.08 -6.13 10.34
N ILE A 14 27.15 -5.21 11.31
CA ILE A 14 26.02 -4.33 11.68
C ILE A 14 25.47 -3.53 10.47
N PRO A 15 26.28 -2.78 9.71
CA PRO A 15 25.77 -2.03 8.55
C PRO A 15 25.28 -2.97 7.44
N VAL A 16 25.93 -4.12 7.23
CA VAL A 16 25.49 -5.10 6.23
C VAL A 16 24.11 -5.66 6.57
N THR A 17 23.88 -6.05 7.82
CA THR A 17 22.56 -6.51 8.29
C THR A 17 21.52 -5.39 8.21
N PHE A 18 21.89 -4.15 8.52
CA PHE A 18 21.00 -2.99 8.43
C PHE A 18 20.58 -2.70 6.99
N HIS A 19 21.50 -2.73 6.03
CA HIS A 19 21.21 -2.51 4.61
C HIS A 19 20.28 -3.57 4.01
N ILE A 20 20.44 -4.84 4.42
CA ILE A 20 19.54 -5.93 4.02
C ILE A 20 18.12 -5.68 4.55
N GLY A 21 18.00 -5.24 5.80
CA GLY A 21 16.71 -4.87 6.39
C GLY A 21 16.05 -3.69 5.66
N GLN A 22 16.83 -2.68 5.28
CA GLN A 22 16.30 -1.45 4.68
C GLN A 22 15.58 -1.66 3.34
N LEU A 23 16.02 -2.62 2.52
CA LEU A 23 15.34 -2.94 1.25
C LEU A 23 13.92 -3.46 1.47
N LEU A 24 13.71 -4.28 2.49
CA LEU A 24 12.38 -4.80 2.86
C LEU A 24 11.46 -3.68 3.35
N TRP A 25 12.00 -2.75 4.15
CA TRP A 25 11.26 -1.58 4.63
C TRP A 25 10.87 -0.62 3.50
N GLY A 26 11.75 -0.43 2.51
CA GLY A 26 11.45 0.40 1.33
C GLY A 26 10.28 -0.14 0.52
N ILE A 27 10.27 -1.45 0.26
CA ILE A 27 9.17 -2.12 -0.46
C ILE A 27 7.87 -2.06 0.35
N ALA A 28 7.93 -2.33 1.65
CA ALA A 28 6.77 -2.23 2.53
C ALA A 28 6.16 -0.82 2.52
N LEU A 29 7.00 0.22 2.55
CA LEU A 29 6.54 1.61 2.45
C LEU A 29 5.86 1.90 1.12
N LEU A 30 6.40 1.43 -0.01
CA LEU A 30 5.76 1.63 -1.31
C LEU A 30 4.37 0.99 -1.37
N PHE A 31 4.24 -0.26 -0.93
CA PHE A 31 2.95 -0.95 -0.87
C PHE A 31 1.97 -0.26 0.10
N PHE A 32 2.46 0.21 1.23
CA PHE A 32 1.65 0.92 2.21
C PHE A 32 1.18 2.28 1.67
N SER A 33 2.07 3.05 1.05
CA SER A 33 1.73 4.30 0.38
C SER A 33 0.68 4.08 -0.72
N PHE A 34 0.85 3.05 -1.55
CA PHE A 34 -0.13 2.68 -2.58
C PHE A 34 -1.51 2.35 -1.97
N TRP A 35 -1.52 1.56 -0.89
CA TRP A 35 -2.75 1.23 -0.19
C TRP A 35 -3.44 2.49 0.38
N ILE A 36 -2.69 3.38 1.02
CA ILE A 36 -3.21 4.65 1.55
C ILE A 36 -3.77 5.53 0.43
N THR A 37 -3.09 5.64 -0.72
CA THR A 37 -3.60 6.46 -1.83
C THR A 37 -4.94 5.95 -2.33
N MET A 38 -5.15 4.63 -2.39
CA MET A 38 -6.43 4.04 -2.79
C MET A 38 -7.52 4.25 -1.73
N LEU A 39 -7.17 4.23 -0.44
CA LEU A 39 -8.09 4.56 0.64
C LEU A 39 -8.54 6.02 0.58
N VAL A 40 -7.59 6.95 0.36
CA VAL A 40 -7.88 8.38 0.22
C VAL A 40 -8.75 8.65 -1.01
N ASP A 41 -8.45 8.04 -2.15
CA ASP A 41 -9.27 8.12 -3.36
C ASP A 41 -10.70 7.65 -3.10
N CYS A 42 -10.88 6.47 -2.49
CA CYS A 42 -12.19 5.94 -2.12
C CYS A 42 -12.98 6.87 -1.17
N LEU A 43 -12.29 7.57 -0.26
CA LEU A 43 -12.92 8.51 0.67
C LEU A 43 -13.25 9.86 0.03
N GLN A 44 -12.45 10.31 -0.94
CA GLN A 44 -12.71 11.55 -1.69
C GLN A 44 -13.81 11.37 -2.74
N LYS A 45 -13.95 10.16 -3.30
CA LYS A 45 -15.00 9.83 -4.26
C LYS A 45 -16.39 10.03 -3.64
N ASN A 46 -17.26 10.73 -4.36
CA ASN A 46 -18.64 10.94 -3.95
C ASN A 46 -19.49 9.71 -4.27
N GLU A 47 -20.56 9.50 -3.51
CA GLU A 47 -21.47 8.34 -3.64
C GLU A 47 -22.08 8.19 -5.05
N THR A 48 -22.04 9.27 -5.85
CA THR A 48 -22.56 9.35 -7.21
C THR A 48 -21.62 8.77 -8.28
N ASP A 49 -20.33 8.67 -8.01
CA ASP A 49 -19.30 8.23 -8.97
C ASP A 49 -19.00 6.73 -8.86
N PHE A 50 -19.74 6.01 -8.03
CA PHE A 50 -19.65 4.56 -7.93
C PHE A 50 -20.53 3.92 -9.00
N PRO A 51 -20.02 2.92 -9.75
CA PRO A 51 -20.75 2.27 -10.83
C PRO A 51 -22.03 1.58 -10.35
N ALA A 52 -22.08 1.20 -9.07
CA ALA A 52 -23.31 0.77 -8.40
C ALA A 52 -23.93 1.94 -7.63
N LYS A 53 -25.19 2.28 -7.93
CA LYS A 53 -26.02 3.28 -7.21
C LYS A 53 -26.43 2.81 -5.80
N GLY A 54 -25.56 2.10 -5.09
CA GLY A 54 -25.80 1.67 -3.72
C GLY A 54 -25.48 2.80 -2.76
N LYS A 55 -26.47 3.25 -1.98
CA LYS A 55 -26.32 4.31 -0.96
C LYS A 55 -25.17 4.07 0.04
N ASN A 56 -24.70 2.83 0.18
CA ASN A 56 -23.64 2.44 1.11
C ASN A 56 -22.35 1.90 0.42
N GLU A 57 -22.24 1.98 -0.91
CA GLU A 57 -21.07 1.46 -1.66
C GLU A 57 -19.75 2.02 -1.14
N LYS A 58 -19.71 3.32 -0.86
CA LYS A 58 -18.55 3.99 -0.26
C LYS A 58 -18.11 3.36 1.06
N LEU A 59 -19.08 3.05 1.93
CA LEU A 59 -18.81 2.43 3.23
C LEU A 59 -18.32 0.99 3.08
N ILE A 60 -18.93 0.23 2.17
CA ILE A 60 -18.54 -1.17 1.89
C ILE A 60 -17.10 -1.21 1.38
N TRP A 61 -16.76 -0.40 0.38
CA TRP A 61 -15.40 -0.35 -0.17
C TRP A 61 -14.38 0.17 0.82
N SER A 62 -14.74 1.16 1.66
CA SER A 62 -13.87 1.63 2.74
C SER A 62 -13.58 0.52 3.76
N ILE A 63 -14.58 -0.26 4.16
CA ILE A 63 -14.43 -1.39 5.07
C ILE A 63 -13.58 -2.50 4.43
N VAL A 64 -13.81 -2.80 3.15
CA VAL A 64 -13.00 -3.76 2.39
C VAL A 64 -11.55 -3.31 2.33
N LEU A 65 -11.28 -2.04 2.02
CA LEU A 65 -9.92 -1.47 1.99
C LEU A 65 -9.22 -1.56 3.35
N ILE A 66 -9.94 -1.31 4.45
CA ILE A 66 -9.39 -1.37 5.81
C ILE A 66 -9.11 -2.81 6.24
N PHE A 67 -10.05 -3.75 6.02
CA PHE A 67 -9.89 -5.13 6.48
C PHE A 67 -9.00 -5.98 5.56
N LEU A 68 -9.08 -5.81 4.23
CA LEU A 68 -8.28 -6.57 3.28
C LEU A 68 -6.94 -5.90 2.92
N ASN A 69 -6.65 -4.71 3.44
CA ASN A 69 -5.41 -3.97 3.23
C ASN A 69 -5.03 -3.94 1.73
N ILE A 70 -3.85 -4.43 1.36
CA ILE A 70 -3.34 -4.47 -0.03
C ILE A 70 -4.29 -5.23 -0.97
N VAL A 71 -4.89 -6.34 -0.51
CA VAL A 71 -5.83 -7.12 -1.33
C VAL A 71 -7.09 -6.29 -1.62
N GLY A 72 -7.54 -5.51 -0.63
CA GLY A 72 -8.66 -4.58 -0.78
C GLY A 72 -8.35 -3.46 -1.77
N ALA A 73 -7.14 -2.89 -1.70
CA ALA A 73 -6.68 -1.87 -2.65
C ALA A 73 -6.56 -2.40 -4.08
N PHE A 74 -6.06 -3.62 -4.25
CA PHE A 74 -5.99 -4.25 -5.56
C PHE A 74 -7.39 -4.50 -6.14
N LEU A 75 -8.32 -5.01 -5.33
CA LEU A 75 -9.71 -5.20 -5.75
C LEU A 75 -10.40 -3.87 -6.10
N TYR A 76 -10.21 -2.83 -5.29
CA TYR A 76 -10.74 -1.49 -5.54
C TYR A 76 -10.20 -0.90 -6.85
N PHE A 77 -8.90 -1.05 -7.09
CA PHE A 77 -8.27 -0.57 -8.32
C PHE A 77 -8.88 -1.23 -9.58
N VAL A 78 -8.99 -2.56 -9.58
CA VAL A 78 -9.52 -3.29 -10.74
C VAL A 78 -11.01 -3.03 -10.95
N LEU A 79 -11.81 -3.05 -9.88
CA LEU A 79 -13.28 -3.00 -10.00
C LEU A 79 -13.85 -1.58 -10.05
N VAL A 80 -13.28 -0.64 -9.30
CA VAL A 80 -13.83 0.71 -9.14
C VAL A 80 -13.03 1.73 -9.94
N PHE A 81 -11.71 1.78 -9.78
CA PHE A 81 -10.87 2.78 -10.43
C PHE A 81 -10.86 2.61 -11.96
N THR A 82 -10.68 1.37 -12.44
CA THR A 82 -10.69 1.08 -13.89
C THR A 82 -12.02 1.44 -14.55
N LYS A 83 -13.14 1.16 -13.86
CA LYS A 83 -14.50 1.45 -14.36
C LYS A 83 -14.83 2.94 -14.36
N TYR A 84 -14.35 3.69 -13.37
CA TYR A 84 -14.56 5.13 -13.34
C TYR A 84 -13.89 5.82 -14.52
N ASN A 85 -12.62 5.49 -14.79
CA ASN A 85 -11.87 6.11 -15.88
C ASN A 85 -12.51 5.82 -17.25
N GLU A 86 -13.01 4.61 -17.46
CA GLU A 86 -13.73 4.22 -18.69
C GLU A 86 -15.00 5.06 -18.93
N VAL A 87 -15.73 5.41 -17.88
CA VAL A 87 -16.97 6.21 -17.98
C VAL A 87 -16.67 7.69 -18.22
N THR A 88 -15.59 8.22 -17.66
CA THR A 88 -15.20 9.63 -17.85
C THR A 88 -14.55 9.92 -19.21
N ASP A 89 -14.07 8.91 -19.94
CA ASP A 89 -13.47 9.05 -21.27
C ASP A 89 -14.51 8.99 -22.42
N LEU A 90 -15.81 8.80 -22.09
CA LEU A 90 -16.94 8.78 -23.03
C LEU A 90 -17.71 10.11 -23.02
#